data_AF-A0A5E4GB20-F1
#
_entry.id   AF-A0A5E4GB20-F1
#
_cell.length_a   1.000
_cell.length_b   1.000
_cell.length_c   1.000
_cell.angle_alpha   90.00
_cell.angle_beta   90.00
_cell.angle_gamma   90.00
#
_symmetry.space_group_name_H-M   'P 1'
#
loop_
_entity.id
_entity.type
_entity.pdbx_description
1 polymer ?
#
loop_
_entity_poly.entity_id
_entity_poly.type
_entity_poly.pdbx_seq_one_letter_code
_entity_poly.pdbx_strand_id
1 'polypeptide(L)' 'VTNDDRTYCSVRNDGALRAGNRLYVPNDEVLKMGILEEAHESVFAMHPGSTK' A
#
# COMPACT_ATOMS: atom_id res chain seq x y z
N VAL A 1 -7.53 31.15 3.17
CA VAL A 1 -7.66 29.68 3.09
C VAL A 1 -6.29 29.16 2.72
N THR A 2 -5.57 28.56 3.65
CA THR A 2 -4.23 28.02 3.37
C THR A 2 -4.40 26.81 2.43
N ASN A 3 -3.97 26.96 1.18
CA ASN A 3 -3.81 25.84 0.26
C ASN A 3 -2.66 24.97 0.79
N ASP A 4 -2.99 24.02 1.66
CA ASP A 4 -2.07 22.96 2.08
C ASP A 4 -2.38 21.73 1.24
N ASP A 5 -1.99 21.76 -0.03
CA ASP A 5 -1.96 20.61 -0.93
C ASP A 5 -0.83 19.62 -0.52
N ARG A 6 -0.57 19.48 0.78
CA ARG A 6 0.36 18.48 1.31
C ARG A 6 -0.41 17.17 1.40
N THR A 7 0.11 16.17 0.70
CA THR A 7 -0.23 14.77 0.91
C THR A 7 -0.33 14.51 2.42
N TYR A 8 -1.55 14.26 2.91
CA TYR A 8 -1.85 14.01 4.32
C TYR A 8 -1.07 12.76 4.77
N CYS A 9 0.09 12.98 5.37
CA CYS A 9 0.94 11.91 5.90
C CYS A 9 0.75 11.81 7.42
N SER A 10 0.46 10.61 7.94
CA SER A 10 0.30 10.36 9.38
C SER A 10 0.95 9.04 9.79
N VAL A 11 1.54 9.02 10.98
CA VAL A 11 2.11 7.81 11.59
C VAL A 11 1.07 7.20 12.54
N ARG A 12 0.81 5.91 12.40
CA ARG A 12 -0.10 5.15 13.26
C ARG A 12 0.61 4.68 14.53
N ASN A 13 -0.17 4.24 15.51
CA ASN A 13 0.35 3.71 16.78
C ASN A 13 1.24 2.47 16.61
N ASP A 14 1.11 1.75 15.49
CA ASP A 14 1.95 0.61 15.11
C ASP A 14 3.22 1.02 14.33
N GLY A 15 3.51 2.32 14.21
CA GLY A 15 4.67 2.86 13.50
C GLY A 15 4.50 2.94 11.99
N ALA A 16 3.37 2.51 11.44
CA ALA A 16 3.12 2.58 10.00
C ALA A 16 2.87 4.01 9.52
N LEU A 17 3.55 4.42 8.44
CA LEU A 17 3.30 5.69 7.75
C LEU A 17 2.18 5.53 6.72
N ARG A 18 1.16 6.37 6.77
CA ARG A 18 0.09 6.44 5.77
C ARG A 18 0.11 7.77 5.04
N ALA A 19 -0.14 7.73 3.74
CA ALA A 19 -0.38 8.89 2.88
C ALA A 19 -1.83 8.81 2.36
N GLY A 20 -2.73 9.60 2.95
CA GLY A 20 -4.17 9.47 2.73
C GLY A 20 -4.66 8.07 3.09
N ASN A 21 -5.23 7.35 2.12
CA ASN A 21 -5.68 5.96 2.32
C ASN A 21 -4.61 4.89 1.99
N ARG A 22 -3.40 5.29 1.60
CA ARG A 22 -2.33 4.36 1.19
C ARG A 22 -1.33 4.13 2.32
N LEU A 23 -0.88 2.90 2.48
CA LEU A 23 0.24 2.54 3.36
C LEU A 23 1.57 2.80 2.63
N TYR A 24 2.51 3.47 3.27
CA TYR A 24 3.85 3.68 2.72
C TYR A 24 4.72 2.46 3.00
N VAL A 25 5.35 1.93 1.96
CA VAL A 25 6.32 0.84 2.04
C VAL A 25 7.71 1.44 1.82
N PRO A 26 8.67 1.24 2.74
CA PRO A 26 10.06 1.64 2.55
C PRO A 26 10.65 1.13 1.23
N ASN A 27 11.68 1.81 0.73
CA ASN A 27 12.40 1.39 -0.48
C ASN A 27 13.35 0.21 -0.21
N ASP A 28 12.78 -0.91 0.23
CA ASP A 28 13.44 -2.18 0.50
C ASP A 28 12.87 -3.24 -0.44
N GLU A 29 13.72 -3.84 -1.28
CA GLU A 29 13.29 -4.75 -2.33
C GLU A 29 12.75 -6.07 -1.79
N VAL A 30 13.29 -6.57 -0.68
CA VAL A 30 12.83 -7.81 -0.04
C VAL A 30 11.42 -7.60 0.50
N LEU A 31 11.19 -6.47 1.18
CA LEU A 31 9.89 -6.12 1.73
C LEU A 31 8.85 -5.94 0.61
N LYS A 32 9.20 -5.22 -0.47
CA LYS A 32 8.30 -5.04 -1.61
C LYS A 32 7.93 -6.37 -2.27
N MET A 33 8.92 -7.26 -2.47
CA MET A 33 8.68 -8.56 -3.09
C MET A 33 7.78 -9.43 -2.22
N GLY A 34 8.02 -9.52 -0.92
CA GLY A 34 7.16 -10.28 -0.01
C GLY A 34 5.71 -9.78 0.02
N ILE A 35 5.50 -8.46 -0.04
CA ILE A 35 4.15 -7.87 -0.14
C ILE A 35 3.47 -8.25 -1.46
N LEU A 36 4.21 -8.25 -2.58
CA LEU A 36 3.67 -8.61 -3.89
C LEU A 36 3.33 -10.10 -3.98
N GLU A 37 4.20 -10.97 -3.47
CA GLU A 37 3.98 -12.42 -3.42
C GLU A 37 2.73 -12.76 -2.61
N GLU A 38 2.60 -12.20 -1.40
CA GLU A 38 1.41 -12.40 -0.55
C GLU A 38 0.13 -11.89 -1.23
N ALA A 39 0.19 -10.73 -1.89
CA ALA A 39 -0.95 -10.17 -2.61
C ALA A 39 -1.34 -11.00 -3.84
N HIS A 40 -0.36 -11.59 -4.53
CA HIS A 40 -0.58 -12.46 -5.69
C HIS A 40 -1.20 -13.80 -5.31
N GLU A 41 -0.72 -14.43 -4.23
CA GLU A 41 -1.25 -15.70 -3.73
C GLU A 41 -2.60 -15.55 -3.00
N SER A 42 -3.05 -14.32 -2.77
CA SER A 42 -4.33 -14.05 -2.12
C SER A 42 -5.51 -14.59 -2.92
N VAL A 43 -6.49 -15.19 -2.23
CA VAL A 43 -7.78 -15.58 -2.83
C VAL A 43 -8.57 -14.39 -3.40
N PHE A 44 -8.18 -13.17 -3.04
CA PHE A 44 -8.75 -11.92 -3.56
C PHE A 44 -7.94 -11.35 -4.73
N ALA A 45 -6.88 -12.03 -5.18
CA ALA A 45 -6.16 -11.71 -6.40
C ALA A 45 -7.09 -11.94 -7.61
N MET A 46 -7.87 -10.93 -7.95
CA MET A 46 -8.71 -10.95 -9.13
C MET A 46 -7.81 -10.78 -10.35
N HIS A 47 -7.50 -11.88 -11.03
CA HIS A 47 -6.82 -11.83 -12.32
C HIS A 47 -7.82 -11.33 -13.38
N PRO A 48 -7.63 -10.13 -13.97
CA PRO A 48 -8.50 -9.65 -15.03
C PRO A 48 -8.33 -10.58 -16.24
N GLY A 49 -9.24 -11.53 -16.39
CA GLY A 49 -9.18 -12.60 -17.40
C GLY A 49 -9.66 -13.98 -16.92
N SER A 50 -9.79 -14.20 -15.61
CA SER A 50 -10.23 -15.51 -15.07
C SER A 50 -11.75 -15.70 -15.02
N THR A 51 -12.53 -14.69 -15.41
CA THR A 51 -13.98 -14.85 -15.64
C THR A 51 -14.20 -15.37 -17.06
N LYS A 52 -14.51 -16.66 -17.18
CA LYS A 52 -15.16 -17.26 -18.35
C LYS A 52 -16.68 -17.19 -18.20
#